data_AF-A0A7S2UAL1-F1
#
_entry.id   AF-A0A7S2UAL1-F1
#
_cell.length_a   1.000
_cell.length_b   1.000
_cell.length_c   1.000
_cell.angle_alpha   90.00
_cell.angle_beta   90.00
_cell.angle_gamma   90.00
#
_symmetry.space_group_name_H-M   'P 1'
#
loop_
_entity.id
_entity.type
_entity.pdbx_description
1 polymer ?
#
loop_
_entity_poly.entity_id
_entity_poly.type
_entity_poly.pdbx_seq_one_letter_code
_entity_poly.pdbx_strand_id
1 'polypeptide(L)'
;MIVPKLLADRIFDIEFHGYLSNHAKHAIVALQNIHATDERIQEWWDTYTQETPYGYQLHKVDQDWDSVQPCTQEQWKKWNGKKVHWQEMSVFMQRELNDRFNGDINQLIREYAPPLIPGMAGALTHGVIHLGWAIDAKSDWMIVEGLAYLNFCNVGVEPSKISVDQENAETNPLDSFTRIAKTWDTENLADTWIASVMSTYGEDFHSELVPAGFQWQLAKVMHEPHEVATKVPKWLLDTPLTALWENIYRTVVLVYLASRDAEGNGNFLILHAITSLWGLEHVLQVIDDEEVTRKSLQQYYTMLVCLLASSASGFPTSSILSKPSILSKAANEYPATSTEIPDWKPIEARGMAEEEEHNIKLVYVCREMWKRYNHWSGFCDASRAFILTPNIGPRRAATSSVKPYLNKRI
;
A
#
# COMPACT_ATOMS: atom_id res chain seq x y z
N MET A 1 -8.21 24.76 12.22
CA MET A 1 -8.36 23.52 11.44
C MET A 1 -7.62 22.44 12.19
N ILE A 2 -8.30 21.35 12.52
CA ILE A 2 -7.74 20.30 13.39
C ILE A 2 -6.73 19.40 12.68
N VAL A 3 -6.92 19.17 11.38
CA VAL A 3 -6.13 18.21 10.60
C VAL A 3 -4.62 18.53 10.58
N PRO A 4 -4.16 19.76 10.27
CA PRO A 4 -2.73 20.05 10.28
C PRO A 4 -2.06 19.76 11.63
N LYS A 5 -2.78 19.95 12.75
CA LYS A 5 -2.27 19.64 14.08
C LYS A 5 -2.12 18.12 14.28
N LEU A 6 -3.10 17.32 13.86
CA LEU A 6 -3.05 15.86 13.99
C LEU A 6 -1.99 15.23 13.08
N LEU A 7 -1.83 15.74 11.85
CA LEU A 7 -0.78 15.25 10.93
C LEU A 7 0.63 15.62 11.41
N ALA A 8 0.76 16.71 12.18
CA ALA A 8 2.02 17.12 12.82
C ALA A 8 2.27 16.45 14.18
N ASP A 9 1.38 15.59 14.66
CA ASP A 9 1.57 14.86 15.92
C ASP A 9 2.83 13.99 15.87
N ARG A 10 3.56 13.91 16.98
CA ARG A 10 4.80 13.14 17.11
C ARG A 10 4.79 12.22 18.34
N ILE A 11 3.63 12.00 18.94
CA ILE A 11 3.53 11.24 20.21
C ILE A 11 3.67 9.75 19.95
N PHE A 12 3.10 9.28 18.84
CA PHE A 12 3.01 7.86 18.52
C PHE A 12 4.10 7.41 17.56
N ASP A 13 4.56 6.18 17.75
CA ASP A 13 5.51 5.52 16.88
C ASP A 13 4.85 5.18 15.51
N ILE A 14 5.67 5.01 14.48
CA ILE A 14 5.23 4.69 13.12
C ILE A 14 4.72 3.25 13.01
N GLU A 15 5.18 2.37 13.91
CA GLU A 15 4.69 1.01 14.09
C GLU A 15 4.43 0.72 15.58
N PHE A 16 3.53 -0.22 15.84
CA PHE A 16 3.24 -0.74 17.17
C PHE A 16 3.26 -2.27 17.14
N HIS A 17 3.50 -2.88 18.30
CA HIS A 17 3.68 -4.33 18.45
C HIS A 17 4.70 -4.97 17.49
N GLY A 18 5.66 -4.18 16.98
CA GLY A 18 6.79 -4.61 16.15
C GLY A 18 6.51 -4.86 14.66
N TYR A 19 5.25 -4.80 14.22
CA TYR A 19 4.89 -5.05 12.82
C TYR A 19 3.58 -4.43 12.33
N LEU A 20 2.74 -3.91 13.24
CA LEU A 20 1.51 -3.23 12.88
C LEU A 20 1.82 -1.76 12.58
N SER A 21 1.43 -1.28 11.42
CA SER A 21 1.66 0.11 11.03
C SER A 21 0.67 1.04 11.70
N ASN A 22 1.13 2.19 12.18
CA ASN A 22 0.25 3.24 12.67
C ASN A 22 -0.44 3.94 11.50
N HIS A 23 -1.74 3.72 11.35
CA HIS A 23 -2.50 4.25 10.23
C HIS A 23 -3.23 5.57 10.54
N ALA A 24 -3.09 6.12 11.75
CA ALA A 24 -3.91 7.22 12.22
C ALA A 24 -3.92 8.38 11.22
N LYS A 25 -2.73 8.83 10.80
CA LYS A 25 -2.59 9.95 9.87
C LYS A 25 -3.20 9.68 8.49
N HIS A 26 -3.13 8.45 7.99
CA HIS A 26 -3.75 8.09 6.70
C HIS A 26 -5.28 8.23 6.78
N ALA A 27 -5.89 7.74 7.87
CA ALA A 27 -7.33 7.87 8.08
C ALA A 27 -7.77 9.34 8.21
N ILE A 28 -7.00 10.18 8.91
CA ILE A 28 -7.29 11.63 8.99
C ILE A 28 -7.31 12.27 7.59
N VAL A 29 -6.32 11.97 6.75
CA VAL A 29 -6.28 12.47 5.36
C VAL A 29 -7.51 12.00 4.57
N ALA A 30 -7.87 10.71 4.66
CA ALA A 30 -9.04 10.19 3.98
C ALA A 30 -10.34 10.83 4.48
N LEU A 31 -10.55 10.90 5.80
CA LEU A 31 -11.73 11.48 6.44
C LEU A 31 -11.93 12.94 6.02
N GLN A 32 -10.87 13.74 6.03
CA GLN A 32 -10.94 15.12 5.56
C GLN A 32 -11.42 15.20 4.11
N ASN A 33 -10.88 14.35 3.23
CA ASN A 33 -11.19 14.39 1.80
C ASN A 33 -12.56 13.78 1.43
N ILE A 34 -13.13 12.94 2.29
CA ILE A 34 -14.53 12.48 2.19
C ILE A 34 -15.50 13.36 3.00
N HIS A 35 -15.06 14.57 3.39
CA HIS A 35 -15.86 15.62 4.01
C HIS A 35 -16.39 15.32 5.42
N ALA A 36 -15.65 14.53 6.20
CA ALA A 36 -15.93 14.40 7.63
C ALA A 36 -15.78 15.74 8.34
N THR A 37 -16.59 15.98 9.37
CA THR A 37 -16.47 17.20 10.19
C THR A 37 -15.24 17.14 11.09
N ASP A 38 -14.74 18.30 11.54
CA ASP A 38 -13.61 18.37 12.47
C ASP A 38 -13.88 17.58 13.76
N GLU A 39 -15.15 17.55 14.24
CA GLU A 39 -15.56 16.76 15.40
C GLU A 39 -15.42 15.25 15.15
N ARG A 40 -15.86 14.77 13.98
CA ARG A 40 -15.75 13.35 13.63
C ARG A 40 -14.28 12.93 13.48
N ILE A 41 -13.45 13.80 12.89
CA ILE A 41 -12.01 13.58 12.74
C ILE A 41 -11.33 13.49 14.12
N GLN A 42 -11.68 14.40 15.05
CA GLN A 42 -11.14 14.36 16.43
C GLN A 42 -11.59 13.11 17.17
N GLU A 43 -12.87 12.76 17.09
CA GLU A 43 -13.42 11.56 17.72
C GLU A 43 -12.70 10.30 17.21
N TRP A 44 -12.56 10.16 15.89
CA TRP A 44 -11.86 9.01 15.31
C TRP A 44 -10.40 8.93 15.81
N TRP A 45 -9.69 10.05 15.84
CA TRP A 45 -8.32 10.12 16.38
C TRP A 45 -8.27 9.68 17.85
N ASP A 46 -9.15 10.21 18.69
CA ASP A 46 -9.18 9.92 20.12
C ASP A 46 -9.49 8.45 20.39
N THR A 47 -10.40 7.84 19.61
CA THR A 47 -10.70 6.41 19.70
C THR A 47 -9.52 5.56 19.22
N TYR A 48 -9.02 5.80 18.00
CA TYR A 48 -7.99 4.96 17.38
C TYR A 48 -6.66 4.97 18.16
N THR A 49 -6.29 6.13 18.72
CA THR A 49 -5.06 6.26 19.53
C THR A 49 -5.16 5.54 20.88
N GLN A 50 -6.38 5.28 21.37
CA GLN A 50 -6.62 4.50 22.59
C GLN A 50 -6.74 3.00 22.31
N GLU A 51 -7.49 2.62 21.29
CA GLU A 51 -7.70 1.23 20.88
C GLU A 51 -7.91 1.16 19.36
N THR A 52 -6.94 0.57 18.67
CA THR A 52 -7.02 0.29 17.22
C THR A 52 -8.02 -0.86 16.96
N PRO A 53 -8.46 -1.07 15.70
CA PRO A 53 -9.30 -2.22 15.34
C PRO A 53 -8.69 -3.59 15.68
N TYR A 54 -7.38 -3.64 15.92
CA TYR A 54 -6.66 -4.83 16.37
C TYR A 54 -6.75 -5.06 17.90
N GLY A 55 -7.41 -4.18 18.65
CA GLY A 55 -7.55 -4.27 20.11
C GLY A 55 -6.29 -3.83 20.88
N TYR A 56 -5.43 -3.04 20.25
CA TYR A 56 -4.19 -2.54 20.84
C TYR A 56 -4.17 -1.03 20.89
N GLN A 57 -3.59 -0.47 21.94
CA GLN A 57 -3.23 0.95 22.00
C GLN A 57 -2.03 1.22 21.10
N LEU A 58 -1.98 2.41 20.48
CA LEU A 58 -0.78 2.84 19.78
C LEU A 58 0.42 2.99 20.72
N HIS A 59 1.57 2.52 20.27
CA HIS A 59 2.83 2.72 20.98
C HIS A 59 3.22 4.19 20.90
N LYS A 60 3.67 4.74 22.02
CA LYS A 60 4.33 6.04 22.06
C LYS A 60 5.78 5.89 21.67
N VAL A 61 6.36 6.95 21.12
CA VAL A 61 7.80 7.00 20.85
C VAL A 61 8.60 6.76 22.14
N ASP A 62 9.71 6.03 22.01
CA ASP A 62 10.55 5.64 23.16
C ASP A 62 11.33 6.83 23.74
N GLN A 63 11.72 7.77 22.88
CA GLN A 63 12.56 8.92 23.24
C GLN A 63 11.84 10.24 22.98
N ASP A 64 12.08 11.21 23.86
CA ASP A 64 11.68 12.60 23.61
C ASP A 64 12.43 13.14 22.39
N TRP A 65 11.72 13.75 21.45
CA TRP A 65 12.28 14.30 20.21
C TRP A 65 13.39 15.33 20.45
N ASP A 66 13.35 16.06 21.57
CA ASP A 66 14.41 17.03 21.91
C ASP A 66 15.73 16.35 22.29
N SER A 67 15.69 15.05 22.62
CA SER A 67 16.86 14.24 22.98
C SER A 67 17.44 13.42 21.82
N VAL A 68 16.65 13.20 20.77
CA VAL A 68 17.04 12.36 19.62
C VAL A 68 18.06 13.10 18.76
N GLN A 69 19.20 12.46 18.53
CA GLN A 69 20.22 12.99 17.61
C GLN A 69 20.01 12.44 16.19
N PRO A 70 20.18 13.27 15.14
CA PRO A 70 20.10 12.79 13.75
C PRO A 70 21.21 11.79 13.46
N CYS A 71 20.88 10.74 12.71
CA CYS A 71 21.90 9.82 12.20
C CYS A 71 22.79 10.48 11.12
N THR A 72 23.89 9.83 10.76
CA THR A 72 24.72 10.23 9.62
C THR A 72 24.18 9.66 8.31
N GLN A 73 24.62 10.21 7.18
CA GLN A 73 24.27 9.71 5.85
C GLN A 73 24.71 8.24 5.64
N GLU A 74 25.82 7.82 6.24
CA GLU A 74 26.29 6.43 6.21
C GLU A 74 25.38 5.53 7.06
N GLN A 75 24.95 5.99 8.24
CA GLN A 75 24.01 5.25 9.08
C GLN A 75 22.66 5.08 8.39
N TRP A 76 22.13 6.15 7.80
CA TRP A 76 20.91 6.12 6.98
C TRP A 76 20.94 5.04 5.89
N LYS A 77 22.07 4.93 5.17
CA LYS A 77 22.24 3.90 4.14
C LYS A 77 22.38 2.50 4.75
N LYS A 78 23.14 2.37 5.85
CA LYS A 78 23.41 1.10 6.53
C LYS A 78 22.15 0.48 7.15
N TRP A 79 21.24 1.31 7.66
CA TRP A 79 20.03 0.87 8.37
C TRP A 79 18.82 0.64 7.46
N ASN A 80 18.98 0.84 6.15
CA ASN A 80 17.93 0.60 5.17
C ASN A 80 17.35 -0.83 5.30
N GLY A 81 16.04 -0.90 5.48
CA GLY A 81 15.30 -2.16 5.62
C GLY A 81 15.53 -2.92 6.92
N LYS A 82 16.17 -2.32 7.93
CA LYS A 82 16.52 -3.01 9.20
C LYS A 82 15.52 -2.80 10.33
N LYS A 83 14.50 -1.96 10.13
CA LYS A 83 13.48 -1.63 11.13
C LYS A 83 14.06 -1.19 12.48
N VAL A 84 15.07 -0.31 12.43
CA VAL A 84 15.73 0.28 13.61
C VAL A 84 15.88 1.79 13.46
N HIS A 85 16.00 2.50 14.58
CA HIS A 85 16.39 3.92 14.63
C HIS A 85 15.50 4.86 13.80
N TRP A 86 14.18 4.62 13.77
CA TRP A 86 13.24 5.43 13.00
C TRP A 86 13.20 6.90 13.46
N GLN A 87 13.29 7.17 14.77
CA GLN A 87 13.32 8.54 15.29
C GLN A 87 14.57 9.29 14.81
N GLU A 88 15.76 8.67 14.88
CA GLU A 88 17.02 9.25 14.42
C GLU A 88 17.02 9.51 12.91
N MET A 89 16.40 8.61 12.13
CA MET A 89 16.17 8.79 10.69
C MET A 89 15.22 9.97 10.41
N SER A 90 14.18 10.14 11.20
CA SER A 90 13.23 11.25 11.06
C SER A 90 13.87 12.60 11.39
N VAL A 91 14.67 12.68 12.46
CA VAL A 91 15.44 13.88 12.79
C VAL A 91 16.50 14.16 11.72
N PHE A 92 17.12 13.12 11.13
CA PHE A 92 18.03 13.27 10.00
C PHE A 92 17.33 13.90 8.78
N MET A 93 16.16 13.41 8.39
CA MET A 93 15.37 13.98 7.29
C MET A 93 14.93 15.43 7.57
N GLN A 94 14.51 15.73 8.80
CA GLN A 94 14.18 17.10 9.20
C GLN A 94 15.39 18.04 9.11
N ARG A 95 16.59 17.55 9.47
CA ARG A 95 17.85 18.31 9.35
C ARG A 95 18.20 18.55 7.89
N GLU A 96 18.15 17.52 7.04
CA GLU A 96 18.40 17.67 5.60
C GLU A 96 17.46 18.70 4.97
N LEU A 97 16.17 18.65 5.31
CA LEU A 97 15.17 19.62 4.86
C LEU A 97 15.58 21.05 5.21
N ASN A 98 15.94 21.29 6.46
CA ASN A 98 16.22 22.64 6.96
C ASN A 98 17.59 23.16 6.50
N ASP A 99 18.64 22.36 6.66
CA ASP A 99 20.02 22.82 6.55
C ASP A 99 20.55 22.74 5.11
N ARG A 100 20.16 21.68 4.37
CA ARG A 100 20.66 21.43 3.01
C ARG A 100 19.72 21.96 1.94
N PHE A 101 18.41 21.79 2.13
CA PHE A 101 17.40 22.17 1.14
C PHE A 101 16.66 23.47 1.47
N ASN A 102 17.02 24.16 2.56
CA ASN A 102 16.42 25.44 2.97
C ASN A 102 14.88 25.41 3.04
N GLY A 103 14.31 24.29 3.50
CA GLY A 103 12.87 24.07 3.58
C GLY A 103 12.19 23.64 2.28
N ASP A 104 12.93 23.39 1.18
CA ASP A 104 12.35 22.87 -0.07
C ASP A 104 12.05 21.37 0.04
N ILE A 105 10.80 21.06 0.39
CA ILE A 105 10.31 19.70 0.57
C ILE A 105 10.36 18.87 -0.72
N ASN A 106 10.19 19.51 -1.89
CA ASN A 106 10.22 18.81 -3.17
C ASN A 106 11.65 18.39 -3.53
N GLN A 107 12.65 19.22 -3.21
CA GLN A 107 14.06 18.83 -3.36
C GLN A 107 14.42 17.68 -2.43
N LEU A 108 13.95 17.68 -1.18
CA LEU A 108 14.16 16.57 -0.25
C LEU A 108 13.60 15.25 -0.83
N ILE A 109 12.36 15.27 -1.34
CA ILE A 109 11.72 14.09 -1.95
C ILE A 109 12.51 13.62 -3.17
N ARG A 110 12.89 14.53 -4.08
CA ARG A 110 13.67 14.20 -5.29
C ARG A 110 15.02 13.58 -4.98
N GLU A 111 15.67 13.98 -3.89
CA GLU A 111 16.94 13.40 -3.45
C GLU A 111 16.75 12.00 -2.83
N TYR A 112 15.82 11.87 -1.89
CA TYR A 112 15.78 10.71 -1.01
C TYR A 112 14.78 9.61 -1.42
N ALA A 113 13.70 9.93 -2.13
CA ALA A 113 12.70 8.94 -2.50
C ALA A 113 13.16 7.96 -3.60
N PRO A 114 13.78 8.39 -4.72
CA PRO A 114 14.12 7.47 -5.81
C PRO A 114 14.91 6.21 -5.42
N PRO A 115 15.97 6.28 -4.58
CA PRO A 115 16.70 5.07 -4.19
C PRO A 115 15.93 4.16 -3.22
N LEU A 116 14.84 4.64 -2.60
CA LEU A 116 14.04 3.88 -1.64
C LEU A 116 12.85 3.16 -2.29
N ILE A 117 12.31 3.71 -3.38
CA ILE A 117 11.15 3.17 -4.11
C ILE A 117 11.28 1.68 -4.46
N PRO A 118 12.44 1.13 -4.87
CA PRO A 118 12.56 -0.32 -5.11
C PRO A 118 12.15 -1.20 -3.93
N GLY A 119 12.31 -0.70 -2.70
CA GLY A 119 11.89 -1.40 -1.48
C GLY A 119 10.50 -1.02 -0.97
N MET A 120 9.61 -0.53 -1.85
CA MET A 120 8.28 -0.07 -1.48
C MET A 120 7.39 -1.14 -0.86
N ALA A 121 7.67 -2.43 -1.04
CA ALA A 121 6.82 -3.50 -0.51
C ALA A 121 6.96 -3.67 1.01
N GLY A 122 8.04 -3.12 1.57
CA GLY A 122 8.31 -2.99 2.98
C GLY A 122 7.09 -2.63 3.84
N ALA A 123 6.92 -3.33 4.96
CA ALA A 123 5.78 -3.17 5.85
C ALA A 123 4.43 -3.17 5.09
N LEU A 124 4.21 -4.05 4.12
CA LEU A 124 3.01 -4.04 3.25
C LEU A 124 2.72 -2.66 2.63
N THR A 125 3.76 -2.03 2.08
CA THR A 125 3.68 -0.74 1.38
C THR A 125 3.41 0.50 2.23
N HIS A 126 3.44 0.37 3.56
CA HIS A 126 3.13 1.50 4.43
C HIS A 126 4.09 2.68 4.31
N GLY A 127 5.37 2.45 4.01
CA GLY A 127 6.31 3.55 3.76
C GLY A 127 5.88 4.44 2.58
N VAL A 128 5.50 3.84 1.44
CA VAL A 128 5.09 4.60 0.25
C VAL A 128 3.68 5.17 0.39
N ILE A 129 2.78 4.45 1.07
CA ILE A 129 1.46 4.99 1.45
C ILE A 129 1.66 6.25 2.30
N HIS A 130 2.46 6.17 3.37
CA HIS A 130 2.66 7.28 4.28
C HIS A 130 3.26 8.50 3.57
N LEU A 131 4.32 8.31 2.78
CA LEU A 131 4.96 9.41 2.06
C LEU A 131 4.01 10.06 1.03
N GLY A 132 3.36 9.25 0.19
CA GLY A 132 2.49 9.80 -0.86
C GLY A 132 1.25 10.51 -0.29
N TRP A 133 0.69 9.99 0.79
CA TRP A 133 -0.45 10.61 1.46
C TRP A 133 -0.05 11.89 2.21
N ALA A 134 1.19 11.97 2.68
CA ALA A 134 1.74 13.20 3.23
C ALA A 134 1.89 14.30 2.18
N ILE A 135 2.28 13.94 0.95
CA ILE A 135 2.34 14.84 -0.21
C ILE A 135 0.94 15.33 -0.58
N ASP A 136 -0.02 14.42 -0.68
CA ASP A 136 -1.44 14.71 -0.95
C ASP A 136 -2.01 15.71 0.07
N ALA A 137 -1.74 15.47 1.35
CA ALA A 137 -2.17 16.34 2.46
C ALA A 137 -1.31 17.60 2.66
N LYS A 138 -0.19 17.74 1.93
CA LYS A 138 0.80 18.83 2.06
C LYS A 138 1.30 19.01 3.51
N SER A 139 1.66 17.90 4.15
CA SER A 139 2.16 17.89 5.53
C SER A 139 3.66 17.63 5.57
N ASP A 140 4.45 18.70 5.79
CA ASP A 140 5.93 18.62 5.81
C ASP A 140 6.47 17.59 6.81
N TRP A 141 5.91 17.55 8.02
CA TRP A 141 6.34 16.58 9.03
C TRP A 141 6.03 15.14 8.60
N MET A 142 4.84 14.90 8.07
CA MET A 142 4.46 13.56 7.63
C MET A 142 5.28 13.12 6.39
N ILE A 143 5.76 14.06 5.57
CA ILE A 143 6.70 13.78 4.48
C ILE A 143 8.06 13.33 5.03
N VAL A 144 8.57 14.05 6.04
CA VAL A 144 9.81 13.69 6.76
C VAL A 144 9.69 12.29 7.39
N GLU A 145 8.59 12.00 8.08
CA GLU A 145 8.29 10.67 8.63
C GLU A 145 8.18 9.61 7.53
N GLY A 146 7.53 9.93 6.40
CA GLY A 146 7.34 9.02 5.28
C GLY A 146 8.64 8.60 4.61
N LEU A 147 9.58 9.53 4.41
CA LEU A 147 10.91 9.21 3.89
C LEU A 147 11.70 8.33 4.87
N ALA A 148 11.66 8.64 6.16
CA ALA A 148 12.26 7.82 7.20
C ALA A 148 11.62 6.42 7.24
N TYR A 149 10.29 6.33 7.10
CA TYR A 149 9.59 5.06 7.15
C TYR A 149 9.90 4.17 5.93
N LEU A 150 9.93 4.75 4.73
CA LEU A 150 10.29 4.02 3.50
C LEU A 150 11.74 3.50 3.53
N ASN A 151 12.65 4.18 4.25
CA ASN A 151 13.97 3.64 4.56
C ASN A 151 13.91 2.54 5.63
N PHE A 152 13.25 2.80 6.75
CA PHE A 152 13.13 1.91 7.90
C PHE A 152 12.61 0.52 7.52
N CYS A 153 11.56 0.44 6.69
CA CYS A 153 10.93 -0.82 6.30
C CYS A 153 11.35 -1.36 4.93
N ASN A 154 12.37 -0.78 4.27
CA ASN A 154 12.71 -1.07 2.88
C ASN A 154 12.90 -2.57 2.56
N VAL A 155 11.99 -3.14 1.77
CA VAL A 155 12.08 -4.52 1.26
C VAL A 155 11.43 -4.55 -0.12
N GLY A 156 12.08 -5.18 -1.10
CA GLY A 156 11.55 -5.28 -2.45
C GLY A 156 12.38 -6.20 -3.34
N VAL A 157 12.04 -6.22 -4.63
CA VAL A 157 12.80 -6.97 -5.62
C VAL A 157 13.97 -6.13 -6.09
N GLU A 158 15.16 -6.73 -6.07
CA GLU A 158 16.38 -6.13 -6.59
C GLU A 158 16.16 -5.67 -8.05
N PRO A 159 16.31 -4.37 -8.38
CA PRO A 159 16.02 -3.83 -9.71
C PRO A 159 16.70 -4.57 -10.86
N SER A 160 17.91 -5.07 -10.65
CA SER A 160 18.67 -5.82 -11.66
C SER A 160 18.05 -7.16 -12.05
N LYS A 161 17.10 -7.69 -11.28
CA LYS A 161 16.35 -8.91 -11.61
C LYS A 161 15.20 -8.65 -12.56
N ILE A 162 14.74 -7.41 -12.70
CA ILE A 162 13.58 -7.04 -13.52
C ILE A 162 14.03 -6.81 -14.96
N SER A 163 13.33 -7.45 -15.90
CA SER A 163 13.61 -7.35 -17.32
C SER A 163 12.32 -7.40 -18.13
N VAL A 164 12.36 -6.91 -19.37
CA VAL A 164 11.19 -6.88 -20.24
C VAL A 164 10.94 -8.28 -20.81
N ASP A 165 9.70 -8.74 -20.69
CA ASP A 165 9.25 -9.95 -21.37
C ASP A 165 9.23 -9.73 -22.89
N GLN A 166 10.10 -10.44 -23.61
CA GLN A 166 10.18 -10.37 -25.07
C GLN A 166 9.29 -11.39 -25.77
N GLU A 167 8.81 -12.40 -25.05
CA GLU A 167 8.15 -13.59 -25.59
C GLU A 167 6.63 -13.40 -25.62
N ASN A 168 6.07 -12.73 -24.61
CA ASN A 168 4.64 -12.52 -24.48
C ASN A 168 4.20 -11.17 -25.09
N ALA A 169 3.20 -11.21 -25.98
CA ALA A 169 2.70 -10.05 -26.74
C ALA A 169 1.47 -9.39 -26.09
N GLU A 170 1.40 -9.37 -24.76
CA GLU A 170 0.25 -8.84 -24.03
C GLU A 170 0.14 -7.33 -24.22
N THR A 171 -1.09 -6.86 -24.45
CA THR A 171 -1.34 -5.44 -24.80
C THR A 171 -1.99 -4.66 -23.68
N ASN A 172 -2.53 -5.35 -22.65
CA ASN A 172 -3.14 -4.72 -21.49
C ASN A 172 -2.83 -5.52 -20.21
N PRO A 173 -3.00 -4.92 -19.02
CA PRO A 173 -2.63 -5.59 -17.79
C PRO A 173 -3.51 -6.80 -17.45
N LEU A 174 -4.81 -6.80 -17.76
CA LEU A 174 -5.69 -7.93 -17.42
C LEU A 174 -5.27 -9.21 -18.16
N ASP A 175 -4.80 -9.09 -19.41
CA ASP A 175 -4.21 -10.21 -20.14
C ASP A 175 -2.98 -10.76 -19.40
N SER A 176 -2.10 -9.88 -18.91
CA SER A 176 -0.93 -10.26 -18.11
C SER A 176 -1.28 -11.01 -16.84
N PHE A 177 -2.25 -10.53 -16.05
CA PHE A 177 -2.72 -11.24 -14.87
C PHE A 177 -3.38 -12.58 -15.23
N THR A 178 -4.10 -12.64 -16.36
CA THR A 178 -4.71 -13.89 -16.84
C THR A 178 -3.67 -14.92 -17.25
N ARG A 179 -2.61 -14.52 -17.94
CA ARG A 179 -1.48 -15.41 -18.28
C ARG A 179 -0.77 -15.88 -17.03
N ILE A 180 -0.43 -14.97 -16.10
CA ILE A 180 0.24 -15.35 -14.85
C ILE A 180 -0.61 -16.37 -14.09
N ALA A 181 -1.93 -16.15 -13.99
CA ALA A 181 -2.83 -17.10 -13.36
C ALA A 181 -2.82 -18.47 -14.05
N LYS A 182 -2.77 -18.51 -15.39
CA LYS A 182 -2.63 -19.77 -16.13
C LYS A 182 -1.29 -20.44 -15.85
N THR A 183 -0.18 -19.69 -15.88
CA THR A 183 1.16 -20.21 -15.59
C THR A 183 1.24 -20.74 -14.17
N TRP A 184 0.66 -20.02 -13.20
CA TRP A 184 0.54 -20.43 -11.81
C TRP A 184 -0.04 -21.83 -11.66
N ASP A 185 -1.17 -22.09 -12.35
CA ASP A 185 -1.85 -23.37 -12.33
C ASP A 185 -1.05 -24.44 -13.11
N THR A 186 -0.55 -24.13 -14.31
CA THR A 186 0.10 -25.13 -15.19
C THR A 186 1.48 -25.56 -14.71
N GLU A 187 2.23 -24.66 -14.05
CA GLU A 187 3.58 -24.93 -13.54
C GLU A 187 3.59 -25.22 -12.02
N ASN A 188 2.42 -25.27 -11.40
CA ASN A 188 2.24 -25.51 -9.97
C ASN A 188 3.11 -24.58 -9.09
N LEU A 189 3.06 -23.27 -9.37
CA LEU A 189 3.95 -22.30 -8.74
C LEU A 189 3.75 -22.19 -7.22
N ALA A 190 2.61 -22.62 -6.68
CA ALA A 190 2.42 -22.76 -5.25
C ALA A 190 3.49 -23.67 -4.60
N ASP A 191 3.80 -24.81 -5.23
CA ASP A 191 4.81 -25.74 -4.71
C ASP A 191 6.20 -25.43 -5.25
N THR A 192 6.32 -25.20 -6.58
CA THR A 192 7.61 -25.08 -7.26
C THR A 192 8.31 -23.76 -6.97
N TRP A 193 7.56 -22.70 -6.66
CA TRP A 193 8.11 -21.41 -6.26
C TRP A 193 7.87 -21.12 -4.78
N ILE A 194 6.62 -21.01 -4.32
CA ILE A 194 6.34 -20.49 -2.98
C ILE A 194 6.80 -21.46 -1.89
N ALA A 195 6.41 -22.74 -1.94
CA ALA A 195 6.84 -23.72 -0.94
C ALA A 195 8.37 -23.90 -0.93
N SER A 196 9.00 -23.89 -2.11
CA SER A 196 10.46 -23.93 -2.25
C SER A 196 11.12 -22.76 -1.49
N VAL A 197 10.73 -21.51 -1.81
CA VAL A 197 11.28 -20.30 -1.17
C VAL A 197 11.02 -20.28 0.34
N MET A 198 9.84 -20.73 0.79
CA MET A 198 9.53 -20.81 2.22
C MET A 198 10.47 -21.77 2.97
N SER A 199 10.92 -22.85 2.31
CA SER A 199 11.82 -23.85 2.89
C SER A 199 13.30 -23.45 2.87
N THR A 200 13.71 -22.57 1.95
CA THR A 200 15.10 -22.12 1.79
C THR A 200 15.60 -21.27 2.96
N TYR A 201 14.73 -20.41 3.50
CA TYR A 201 15.14 -19.36 4.46
C TYR A 201 14.65 -19.62 5.89
N GLY A 202 15.59 -19.60 6.84
CA GLY A 202 15.34 -19.65 8.28
C GLY A 202 15.06 -18.28 8.90
N GLU A 203 14.85 -18.24 10.21
CA GLU A 203 14.56 -17.02 11.00
C GLU A 203 15.73 -16.02 11.04
N ASP A 204 16.92 -16.40 10.56
CA ASP A 204 18.08 -15.52 10.39
C ASP A 204 17.93 -14.58 9.18
N PHE A 205 17.10 -14.94 8.20
CA PHE A 205 16.73 -14.06 7.09
C PHE A 205 15.65 -13.07 7.54
N HIS A 206 15.98 -11.78 7.60
CA HIS A 206 15.09 -10.72 8.11
C HIS A 206 14.45 -11.08 9.45
N SER A 207 15.27 -11.30 10.47
CA SER A 207 14.82 -11.69 11.82
C SER A 207 13.86 -10.67 12.43
N GLU A 208 13.98 -9.40 12.07
CA GLU A 208 13.08 -8.31 12.44
C GLU A 208 11.64 -8.50 11.91
N LEU A 209 11.43 -9.29 10.85
CA LEU A 209 10.11 -9.56 10.27
C LEU A 209 9.48 -10.86 10.78
N VAL A 210 10.21 -11.71 11.50
CA VAL A 210 9.68 -13.00 12.02
C VAL A 210 8.38 -12.81 12.82
N PRO A 211 8.25 -11.81 13.72
CA PRO A 211 6.98 -11.56 14.42
C PRO A 211 5.82 -11.18 13.49
N ALA A 212 6.13 -10.60 12.33
CA ALA A 212 5.15 -10.11 11.35
C ALA A 212 4.57 -11.21 10.45
N GLY A 213 5.07 -12.45 10.53
CA GLY A 213 4.56 -13.64 9.83
C GLY A 213 4.48 -13.50 8.31
N PHE A 214 3.38 -12.91 7.81
CA PHE A 214 3.16 -12.67 6.39
C PHE A 214 4.20 -11.73 5.77
N GLN A 215 4.60 -10.63 6.43
CA GLN A 215 5.59 -9.71 5.88
C GLN A 215 6.95 -10.40 5.66
N TRP A 216 7.30 -11.34 6.55
CA TRP A 216 8.50 -12.17 6.41
C TRP A 216 8.41 -13.13 5.24
N GLN A 217 7.24 -13.78 5.03
CA GLN A 217 7.01 -14.62 3.86
C GLN A 217 7.15 -13.81 2.56
N LEU A 218 6.53 -12.63 2.51
CA LEU A 218 6.63 -11.74 1.36
C LEU A 218 8.09 -11.31 1.09
N ALA A 219 8.86 -10.99 2.14
CA ALA A 219 10.28 -10.66 2.02
C ALA A 219 11.10 -11.78 1.35
N LYS A 220 10.83 -13.05 1.71
CA LYS A 220 11.49 -14.20 1.06
C LYS A 220 11.14 -14.31 -0.42
N VAL A 221 9.85 -14.17 -0.75
CA VAL A 221 9.35 -14.24 -2.13
C VAL A 221 9.93 -13.12 -2.99
N MET A 222 10.10 -11.92 -2.45
CA MET A 222 10.74 -10.81 -3.17
C MET A 222 12.25 -10.95 -3.29
N HIS A 223 12.89 -11.65 -2.34
CA HIS A 223 14.30 -11.95 -2.42
C HIS A 223 14.61 -13.02 -3.48
N GLU A 224 13.74 -14.02 -3.63
CA GLU A 224 13.78 -15.04 -4.69
C GLU A 224 12.51 -15.00 -5.57
N PRO A 225 12.34 -13.96 -6.40
CA PRO A 225 11.16 -13.85 -7.24
C PRO A 225 11.24 -14.79 -8.44
N HIS A 226 10.11 -15.38 -8.83
CA HIS A 226 10.01 -16.18 -10.04
C HIS A 226 9.95 -15.30 -11.30
N GLU A 227 10.34 -15.85 -12.46
CA GLU A 227 10.37 -15.11 -13.72
C GLU A 227 9.01 -14.53 -14.13
N VAL A 228 7.90 -15.15 -13.71
CA VAL A 228 6.54 -14.60 -13.95
C VAL A 228 6.32 -13.22 -13.31
N ALA A 229 7.07 -12.90 -12.25
CA ALA A 229 7.00 -11.60 -11.59
C ALA A 229 8.03 -10.61 -12.17
N THR A 230 9.19 -11.09 -12.61
CA THR A 230 10.32 -10.22 -13.01
C THR A 230 10.45 -10.00 -14.51
N LYS A 231 9.86 -10.86 -15.35
CA LYS A 231 9.67 -10.62 -16.79
C LYS A 231 8.41 -9.77 -16.98
N VAL A 232 8.59 -8.45 -16.93
CA VAL A 232 7.49 -7.48 -16.95
C VAL A 232 7.00 -7.23 -18.38
N PRO A 233 5.69 -7.05 -18.59
CA PRO A 233 5.14 -6.93 -19.94
C PRO A 233 5.51 -5.60 -20.63
N LYS A 234 5.60 -5.63 -21.97
CA LYS A 234 5.99 -4.47 -22.80
C LYS A 234 5.08 -3.25 -22.66
N TRP A 235 3.79 -3.45 -22.35
CA TRP A 235 2.87 -2.34 -22.18
C TRP A 235 3.26 -1.38 -21.04
N LEU A 236 4.09 -1.79 -20.07
CA LEU A 236 4.65 -0.89 -19.04
C LEU A 236 5.63 0.15 -19.62
N LEU A 237 6.18 -0.12 -20.80
CA LEU A 237 7.14 0.75 -21.49
C LEU A 237 6.47 1.53 -22.62
N ASP A 238 5.61 0.85 -23.38
CA ASP A 238 5.09 1.39 -24.64
C ASP A 238 3.84 2.25 -24.43
N THR A 239 3.12 2.06 -23.32
CA THR A 239 1.90 2.84 -23.03
C THR A 239 2.27 4.25 -22.56
N PRO A 240 1.61 5.31 -23.09
CA PRO A 240 1.74 6.67 -22.55
C PRO A 240 1.41 6.71 -21.05
N LEU A 241 2.19 7.45 -20.25
CA LEU A 241 2.07 7.43 -18.78
C LEU A 241 0.64 7.72 -18.27
N THR A 242 -0.09 8.63 -18.91
CA THR A 242 -1.47 8.97 -18.53
C THR A 242 -2.41 7.77 -18.65
N ALA A 243 -2.34 7.03 -19.76
CA ALA A 243 -3.11 5.80 -19.96
C ALA A 243 -2.57 4.64 -19.11
N LEU A 244 -1.26 4.62 -18.84
CA LEU A 244 -0.63 3.58 -18.03
C LEU A 244 -1.14 3.61 -16.58
N TRP A 245 -1.22 4.81 -15.98
CA TRP A 245 -1.79 4.98 -14.64
C TRP A 245 -3.22 4.47 -14.58
N GLU A 246 -4.07 4.91 -15.51
CA GLU A 246 -5.47 4.46 -15.60
C GLU A 246 -5.55 2.94 -15.69
N ASN A 247 -4.78 2.33 -16.58
CA ASN A 247 -4.76 0.88 -16.80
C ASN A 247 -4.38 0.13 -15.52
N ILE A 248 -3.34 0.56 -14.80
CA ILE A 248 -2.91 -0.09 -13.57
C ILE A 248 -3.97 0.07 -12.48
N TYR A 249 -4.51 1.28 -12.25
CA TYR A 249 -5.58 1.49 -11.26
C TYR A 249 -6.80 0.62 -11.53
N ARG A 250 -7.27 0.59 -12.79
CA ARG A 250 -8.42 -0.23 -13.20
C ARG A 250 -8.13 -1.71 -12.94
N THR A 251 -6.95 -2.20 -13.30
CA THR A 251 -6.58 -3.60 -13.11
C THR A 251 -6.48 -3.99 -11.64
N VAL A 252 -5.85 -3.19 -10.78
CA VAL A 252 -5.78 -3.50 -9.34
C VAL A 252 -7.18 -3.55 -8.74
N VAL A 253 -8.08 -2.65 -9.16
CA VAL A 253 -9.50 -2.67 -8.77
C VAL A 253 -10.25 -3.90 -9.29
N LEU A 254 -9.99 -4.34 -10.53
CA LEU A 254 -10.59 -5.57 -11.06
C LEU A 254 -10.11 -6.80 -10.26
N VAL A 255 -8.82 -6.88 -9.95
CA VAL A 255 -8.25 -7.95 -9.13
C VAL A 255 -8.86 -7.93 -7.73
N TYR A 256 -9.04 -6.74 -7.12
CA TYR A 256 -9.72 -6.58 -5.84
C TYR A 256 -11.15 -7.13 -5.87
N LEU A 257 -11.94 -6.72 -6.86
CA LEU A 257 -13.34 -7.15 -7.03
C LEU A 257 -13.46 -8.65 -7.33
N ALA A 258 -12.49 -9.21 -8.06
CA ALA A 258 -12.45 -10.62 -8.39
C ALA A 258 -12.09 -11.49 -7.18
N SER A 259 -11.29 -10.94 -6.26
CA SER A 259 -10.77 -11.60 -5.05
C SER A 259 -11.65 -11.53 -3.80
N ARG A 260 -12.89 -11.04 -3.94
CA ARG A 260 -13.83 -10.94 -2.82
C ARG A 260 -14.16 -12.32 -2.24
N ASP A 261 -14.41 -12.36 -0.93
CA ASP A 261 -14.87 -13.56 -0.26
C ASP A 261 -16.34 -13.89 -0.62
N ALA A 262 -16.86 -14.98 -0.02
CA ALA A 262 -18.22 -15.45 -0.31
C ALA A 262 -19.31 -14.46 0.17
N GLU A 263 -19.00 -13.67 1.19
CA GLU A 263 -19.85 -12.63 1.77
C GLU A 263 -19.76 -11.30 1.00
N GLY A 264 -18.82 -11.19 0.06
CA GLY A 264 -18.59 -10.02 -0.77
C GLY A 264 -17.65 -8.98 -0.16
N ASN A 265 -16.94 -9.32 0.91
CA ASN A 265 -15.91 -8.45 1.48
C ASN A 265 -14.67 -8.43 0.57
N GLY A 266 -13.97 -7.31 0.58
CA GLY A 266 -12.75 -7.13 -0.19
C GLY A 266 -11.57 -7.92 0.35
N ASN A 267 -10.49 -7.96 -0.44
CA ASN A 267 -9.23 -8.55 -0.02
C ASN A 267 -8.30 -7.50 0.60
N PHE A 268 -7.91 -7.71 1.85
CA PHE A 268 -7.02 -6.80 2.62
C PHE A 268 -5.70 -6.50 1.89
N LEU A 269 -5.04 -7.51 1.31
CA LEU A 269 -3.74 -7.34 0.66
C LEU A 269 -3.87 -6.50 -0.62
N ILE A 270 -4.91 -6.75 -1.41
CA ILE A 270 -5.13 -6.00 -2.66
C ILE A 270 -5.60 -4.58 -2.38
N LEU A 271 -6.29 -4.33 -1.27
CA LEU A 271 -6.60 -2.97 -0.82
C LEU A 271 -5.29 -2.16 -0.61
N HIS A 272 -4.26 -2.76 -0.02
CA HIS A 272 -2.95 -2.11 0.12
C HIS A 272 -2.32 -1.78 -1.23
N ALA A 273 -2.49 -2.66 -2.23
CA ALA A 273 -2.06 -2.35 -3.59
C ALA A 273 -2.75 -1.09 -4.12
N ILE A 274 -4.07 -0.93 -3.93
CA ILE A 274 -4.82 0.26 -4.38
C ILE A 274 -4.31 1.53 -3.68
N THR A 275 -4.19 1.51 -2.35
CA THR A 275 -3.83 2.70 -1.57
C THR A 275 -2.35 3.07 -1.71
N SER A 276 -1.47 2.10 -1.95
CA SER A 276 -0.05 2.34 -2.26
C SER A 276 0.17 2.84 -3.67
N LEU A 277 -0.66 2.46 -4.63
CA LEU A 277 -0.59 3.02 -5.98
C LEU A 277 -0.90 4.52 -5.97
N TRP A 278 -1.90 4.93 -5.18
CA TRP A 278 -2.17 6.35 -4.89
C TRP A 278 -0.96 7.04 -4.28
N GLY A 279 -0.35 6.44 -3.26
CA GLY A 279 0.85 6.99 -2.62
C GLY A 279 2.02 7.13 -3.61
N LEU A 280 2.30 6.08 -4.38
CA LEU A 280 3.37 6.02 -5.36
C LEU A 280 3.19 7.09 -6.45
N GLU A 281 1.97 7.26 -6.96
CA GLU A 281 1.68 8.29 -7.97
C GLU A 281 2.03 9.70 -7.46
N HIS A 282 1.66 10.05 -6.22
CA HIS A 282 1.98 11.36 -5.64
C HIS A 282 3.48 11.57 -5.46
N VAL A 283 4.20 10.54 -5.03
CA VAL A 283 5.67 10.59 -4.92
C VAL A 283 6.30 10.83 -6.30
N LEU A 284 5.86 10.10 -7.32
CA LEU A 284 6.40 10.19 -8.67
C LEU A 284 6.05 11.50 -9.37
N GLN A 285 4.89 12.10 -9.06
CA GLN A 285 4.53 13.44 -9.53
C GLN A 285 5.46 14.52 -8.98
N VAL A 286 5.95 14.38 -7.75
CA VAL A 286 6.95 15.32 -7.18
C VAL A 286 8.33 15.09 -7.81
N ILE A 287 8.70 13.83 -8.03
CA ILE A 287 9.95 13.46 -8.69
C ILE A 287 9.99 14.01 -10.12
N ASP A 288 8.88 13.91 -10.85
CA ASP A 288 8.68 14.45 -12.20
C ASP A 288 9.74 13.97 -13.21
N ASP A 289 10.02 12.67 -13.19
CA ASP A 289 10.95 11.99 -14.10
C ASP A 289 10.28 10.75 -14.70
N GLU A 290 10.16 10.69 -16.03
CA GLU A 290 9.49 9.60 -16.74
C GLU A 290 10.25 8.27 -16.60
N GLU A 291 11.58 8.28 -16.63
CA GLU A 291 12.38 7.05 -16.52
C GLU A 291 12.23 6.45 -15.12
N VAL A 292 12.32 7.29 -14.08
CA VAL A 292 12.08 6.89 -12.69
C VAL A 292 10.65 6.38 -12.55
N THR A 293 9.67 7.07 -13.12
CA THR A 293 8.26 6.65 -13.09
C THR A 293 8.06 5.26 -13.69
N ARG A 294 8.60 5.00 -14.89
CA ARG A 294 8.47 3.69 -15.54
C ARG A 294 9.16 2.57 -14.75
N LYS A 295 10.38 2.80 -14.26
CA LYS A 295 11.08 1.83 -13.41
C LYS A 295 10.30 1.53 -12.13
N SER A 296 9.70 2.55 -11.54
CA SER A 296 8.89 2.43 -10.33
C SER A 296 7.59 1.65 -10.57
N LEU A 297 6.95 1.84 -11.73
CA LEU A 297 5.77 1.07 -12.12
C LEU A 297 6.09 -0.39 -12.44
N GLN A 298 7.26 -0.68 -13.00
CA GLN A 298 7.75 -2.06 -13.14
C GLN A 298 7.97 -2.71 -11.76
N GLN A 299 8.61 -1.98 -10.84
CA GLN A 299 8.78 -2.43 -9.45
C GLN A 299 7.44 -2.69 -8.76
N TYR A 300 6.48 -1.77 -8.91
CA TYR A 300 5.13 -1.93 -8.37
C TYR A 300 4.43 -3.17 -8.96
N TYR A 301 4.52 -3.38 -10.28
CA TYR A 301 3.94 -4.55 -10.94
C TYR A 301 4.55 -5.85 -10.39
N THR A 302 5.88 -5.94 -10.33
CA THR A 302 6.59 -7.11 -9.81
C THR A 302 6.23 -7.37 -8.34
N MET A 303 6.18 -6.32 -7.52
CA MET A 303 5.76 -6.37 -6.12
C MET A 303 4.32 -6.89 -5.99
N LEU A 304 3.39 -6.42 -6.83
CA LEU A 304 2.00 -6.87 -6.82
C LEU A 304 1.88 -8.37 -7.17
N VAL A 305 2.65 -8.87 -8.15
CA VAL A 305 2.67 -10.29 -8.48
C VAL A 305 3.19 -11.12 -7.29
N CYS A 306 4.29 -10.71 -6.67
CA CYS A 306 4.84 -11.36 -5.47
C CYS A 306 3.88 -11.32 -4.28
N LEU A 307 3.18 -10.20 -4.07
CA LEU A 307 2.18 -10.05 -3.01
C LEU A 307 1.01 -11.02 -3.18
N LEU A 308 0.46 -11.11 -4.39
CA LEU A 308 -0.63 -12.04 -4.71
C LEU A 308 -0.18 -13.50 -4.61
N ALA A 309 1.02 -13.81 -5.08
CA ALA A 309 1.61 -15.15 -4.97
C ALA A 309 1.83 -15.58 -3.52
N SER A 310 2.18 -14.65 -2.64
CA SER A 310 2.40 -14.91 -1.21
C SER A 310 1.11 -15.05 -0.40
N SER A 311 -0.04 -14.65 -0.96
CA SER A 311 -1.34 -14.70 -0.29
C SER A 311 -1.68 -16.12 0.18
N ALA A 312 -2.38 -16.23 1.32
CA ALA A 312 -2.85 -17.53 1.83
C ALA A 312 -3.80 -18.26 0.85
N SER A 313 -4.51 -17.51 0.00
CA SER A 313 -5.36 -18.06 -1.07
C SER A 313 -4.60 -18.34 -2.37
N GLY A 314 -3.30 -18.02 -2.43
CA GLY A 314 -2.50 -18.03 -3.65
C GLY A 314 -2.87 -16.92 -4.63
N PHE A 315 -2.25 -16.98 -5.82
CA PHE A 315 -2.54 -16.06 -6.90
C PHE A 315 -3.97 -16.25 -7.44
N PRO A 316 -4.72 -15.17 -7.81
CA PRO A 316 -6.07 -15.30 -8.36
C PRO A 316 -6.12 -16.23 -9.57
N THR A 317 -7.04 -17.19 -9.57
CA THR A 317 -7.14 -18.17 -10.67
C THR A 317 -7.62 -17.54 -11.97
N SER A 318 -7.26 -18.15 -13.10
CA SER A 318 -7.70 -17.67 -14.42
C SER A 318 -9.24 -17.68 -14.55
N SER A 319 -9.92 -18.64 -13.90
CA SER A 319 -11.38 -18.69 -13.88
C SER A 319 -12.02 -17.53 -13.11
N ILE A 320 -11.39 -17.05 -12.04
CA ILE A 320 -11.86 -15.89 -11.27
C ILE A 320 -11.69 -14.59 -12.07
N LEU A 321 -10.53 -14.41 -12.72
CA LEU A 321 -10.26 -13.23 -13.56
C LEU A 321 -11.12 -13.20 -14.82
N SER A 322 -11.52 -14.37 -15.34
CA SER A 322 -12.36 -14.50 -16.53
C SER A 322 -13.86 -14.51 -16.25
N LYS A 323 -14.31 -14.22 -15.01
CA LYS A 323 -15.73 -14.15 -14.69
C LYS A 323 -16.43 -13.09 -15.57
N PRO A 324 -17.64 -13.36 -16.12
CA PRO A 324 -18.34 -12.38 -16.96
C PRO A 324 -18.56 -11.01 -16.30
N SER A 325 -18.75 -10.97 -14.97
CA SER A 325 -18.87 -9.73 -14.21
C SER A 325 -17.57 -8.91 -14.15
N ILE A 326 -16.41 -9.55 -14.25
CA ILE A 326 -15.11 -8.88 -14.32
C ILE A 326 -14.82 -8.44 -15.76
N LEU A 327 -15.02 -9.31 -16.74
CA LEU A 327 -14.79 -9.01 -18.16
C LEU A 327 -15.70 -7.89 -18.67
N SER A 328 -16.99 -7.93 -18.33
CA SER A 328 -17.92 -6.84 -18.68
C SER A 328 -17.46 -5.51 -18.08
N LYS A 329 -16.92 -5.52 -16.86
CA LYS A 329 -16.43 -4.31 -16.20
C LYS A 329 -15.14 -3.78 -16.80
N ALA A 330 -14.25 -4.67 -17.24
CA ALA A 330 -13.04 -4.32 -17.97
C ALA A 330 -13.37 -3.68 -19.34
N ALA A 331 -14.40 -4.19 -20.02
CA ALA A 331 -14.84 -3.68 -21.33
C ALA A 331 -15.68 -2.39 -21.24
N ASN A 332 -16.35 -2.14 -20.11
CA ASN A 332 -17.21 -0.98 -19.94
C ASN A 332 -16.41 0.28 -19.61
N GLU A 333 -16.27 1.17 -20.58
CA GLU A 333 -16.08 2.59 -20.30
C GLU A 333 -17.44 3.19 -19.95
N TYR A 334 -17.56 3.83 -18.78
CA TYR A 334 -18.81 4.54 -18.47
C TYR A 334 -18.93 5.68 -19.49
N PRO A 335 -19.98 5.75 -20.33
CA PRO A 335 -20.12 6.87 -21.24
C PRO A 335 -20.27 8.13 -20.41
N ALA A 336 -19.58 9.21 -20.78
CA ALA A 336 -19.68 10.52 -20.13
C ALA A 336 -21.13 11.07 -20.05
N THR A 337 -22.06 10.45 -20.79
CA THR A 337 -23.48 10.80 -20.90
C THR A 337 -24.44 9.89 -20.12
N SER A 338 -23.95 8.90 -19.37
CA SER A 338 -24.83 8.07 -18.54
C SER A 338 -25.52 8.92 -17.46
N THR A 339 -26.85 8.87 -17.42
CA THR A 339 -27.68 9.55 -16.42
C THR A 339 -27.66 8.87 -15.04
N GLU A 340 -27.02 7.70 -14.93
CA GLU A 340 -26.95 6.89 -13.70
C GLU A 340 -25.63 7.08 -12.93
N ILE A 341 -25.21 8.34 -12.76
CA ILE A 341 -24.06 8.67 -11.91
C ILE A 341 -24.40 8.23 -10.47
N PRO A 342 -23.64 7.29 -9.86
CA PRO A 342 -23.94 6.81 -8.52
C PRO A 342 -23.86 7.96 -7.51
N ASP A 343 -24.82 8.01 -6.58
CA ASP A 343 -24.72 8.89 -5.42
C ASP A 343 -23.60 8.37 -4.51
N TRP A 344 -22.53 9.16 -4.36
CA TRP A 344 -21.41 8.85 -3.49
C TRP A 344 -21.72 9.12 -2.01
N LYS A 345 -22.73 9.95 -1.69
CA LYS A 345 -23.02 10.33 -0.31
C LYS A 345 -23.24 9.13 0.62
N PRO A 346 -23.98 8.08 0.23
CA PRO A 346 -24.12 6.90 1.09
C PRO A 346 -22.82 6.12 1.28
N ILE A 347 -21.93 6.11 0.27
CA ILE A 347 -20.63 5.42 0.34
C ILE A 347 -19.68 6.20 1.27
N GLU A 348 -19.64 7.52 1.12
CA GLU A 348 -18.87 8.42 1.99
C GLU A 348 -19.38 8.35 3.43
N ALA A 349 -20.70 8.41 3.64
CA ALA A 349 -21.30 8.28 4.96
C ALA A 349 -20.93 6.96 5.63
N ARG A 350 -20.95 5.85 4.87
CA ARG A 350 -20.50 4.55 5.36
C ARG A 350 -19.01 4.57 5.70
N GLY A 351 -18.16 5.11 4.83
CA GLY A 351 -16.72 5.25 5.09
C GLY A 351 -16.40 6.10 6.32
N MET A 352 -17.11 7.21 6.52
CA MET A 352 -16.95 8.06 7.72
C MET A 352 -17.33 7.34 9.02
N ALA A 353 -18.22 6.34 8.95
CA ALA A 353 -18.67 5.56 10.09
C ALA A 353 -17.77 4.35 10.41
N GLU A 354 -16.78 4.03 9.57
CA GLU A 354 -15.91 2.88 9.77
C GLU A 354 -14.90 3.12 10.90
N GLU A 355 -14.64 2.05 11.66
CA GLU A 355 -13.52 1.95 12.60
C GLU A 355 -12.29 1.38 11.89
N GLU A 356 -12.48 0.49 10.92
CA GLU A 356 -11.45 -0.09 10.08
C GLU A 356 -10.91 0.96 9.09
N GLU A 357 -9.73 1.50 9.38
CA GLU A 357 -9.10 2.59 8.65
C GLU A 357 -8.92 2.29 7.16
N HIS A 358 -8.76 1.02 6.80
CA HIS A 358 -8.53 0.61 5.42
C HIS A 358 -9.72 0.92 4.54
N ASN A 359 -10.94 0.78 5.09
CA ASN A 359 -12.17 1.07 4.37
C ASN A 359 -12.31 2.58 4.10
N ILE A 360 -11.93 3.43 5.05
CA ILE A 360 -11.92 4.89 4.90
C ILE A 360 -10.98 5.28 3.74
N LYS A 361 -9.76 4.73 3.74
CA LYS A 361 -8.75 4.98 2.70
C LYS A 361 -9.25 4.54 1.32
N LEU A 362 -9.90 3.39 1.24
CA LEU A 362 -10.45 2.85 -0.01
C LEU A 362 -11.53 3.76 -0.60
N VAL A 363 -12.47 4.24 0.23
CA VAL A 363 -13.53 5.16 -0.22
C VAL A 363 -12.94 6.43 -0.80
N TYR A 364 -11.97 7.04 -0.11
CA TYR A 364 -11.29 8.24 -0.60
C TYR A 364 -10.62 8.00 -1.95
N VAL A 365 -9.70 7.04 -2.04
CA VAL A 365 -8.92 6.78 -3.27
C VAL A 365 -9.84 6.43 -4.43
N CYS A 366 -10.82 5.53 -4.22
CA CYS A 366 -11.75 5.16 -5.27
C CYS A 366 -12.62 6.33 -5.73
N ARG A 367 -13.01 7.26 -4.85
CA ARG A 367 -13.75 8.46 -5.25
C ARG A 367 -12.91 9.37 -6.15
N GLU A 368 -11.65 9.58 -5.83
CA GLU A 368 -10.76 10.39 -6.65
C GLU A 368 -10.47 9.74 -8.01
N MET A 369 -10.24 8.42 -8.03
CA MET A 369 -10.10 7.67 -9.28
C MET A 369 -11.38 7.69 -10.12
N TRP A 370 -12.54 7.59 -9.49
CA TRP A 370 -13.83 7.69 -10.18
C TRP A 370 -14.02 9.03 -10.85
N LYS A 371 -13.70 10.15 -10.17
CA LYS A 371 -13.74 11.48 -10.79
C LYS A 371 -12.73 11.62 -11.94
N ARG A 372 -11.51 11.10 -11.75
CA ARG A 372 -10.40 11.25 -12.70
C ARG A 372 -10.60 10.45 -13.99
N TYR A 373 -11.13 9.23 -13.89
CA TYR A 373 -11.22 8.29 -15.01
C TYR A 373 -12.67 8.07 -15.46
N ASN A 374 -13.33 9.17 -15.85
CA ASN A 374 -14.64 9.17 -16.50
C ASN A 374 -15.71 8.37 -15.77
N HIS A 375 -15.73 8.42 -14.44
CA HIS A 375 -16.77 7.79 -13.61
C HIS A 375 -16.88 6.28 -13.78
N TRP A 376 -15.79 5.59 -14.11
CA TRP A 376 -15.79 4.13 -14.25
C TRP A 376 -16.34 3.44 -12.99
N SER A 377 -17.43 2.67 -13.15
CA SER A 377 -18.16 2.04 -12.04
C SER A 377 -17.32 1.04 -11.23
N GLY A 378 -16.19 0.59 -11.79
CA GLY A 378 -15.08 -0.06 -11.12
C GLY A 378 -14.87 0.37 -9.69
N PHE A 379 -14.49 1.64 -9.55
CA PHE A 379 -14.12 2.28 -8.30
C PHE A 379 -15.28 2.35 -7.32
N CYS A 380 -16.49 2.64 -7.81
CA CYS A 380 -17.68 2.74 -6.97
C CYS A 380 -18.08 1.39 -6.33
N ASP A 381 -17.88 0.27 -7.03
CA ASP A 381 -18.16 -1.04 -6.44
C ASP A 381 -17.03 -1.49 -5.51
N ALA A 382 -15.78 -1.13 -5.82
CA ALA A 382 -14.67 -1.41 -4.91
C ALA A 382 -14.89 -0.69 -3.57
N SER A 383 -15.28 0.58 -3.58
CA SER A 383 -15.61 1.35 -2.38
C SER A 383 -16.84 0.84 -1.62
N ARG A 384 -17.57 -0.17 -2.11
CA ARG A 384 -18.67 -0.84 -1.38
C ARG A 384 -18.25 -2.17 -0.77
N ALA A 385 -17.18 -2.77 -1.29
CA ALA A 385 -16.70 -4.10 -0.90
C ALA A 385 -15.70 -4.00 0.25
N PHE A 386 -16.12 -3.45 1.39
CA PHE A 386 -15.26 -3.26 2.55
C PHE A 386 -14.59 -4.55 3.00
N ILE A 387 -13.40 -4.39 3.57
CA ILE A 387 -12.67 -5.47 4.20
C ILE A 387 -13.11 -5.63 5.65
N LEU A 388 -12.76 -6.77 6.24
CA LEU A 388 -12.73 -6.97 7.69
C LEU A 388 -11.30 -6.82 8.19
N THR A 389 -11.14 -6.38 9.44
CA THR A 389 -9.83 -6.34 10.11
C THR A 389 -9.22 -7.75 10.10
N PRO A 390 -8.06 -7.93 9.45
CA PRO A 390 -7.52 -9.26 9.27
C PRO A 390 -6.77 -9.72 10.53
N ASN A 391 -6.72 -11.03 10.74
CA ASN A 391 -5.83 -11.61 11.74
C ASN A 391 -4.44 -11.85 11.13
N ILE A 392 -3.60 -10.81 11.12
CA ILE A 392 -2.24 -10.83 10.53
C ILE A 392 -1.12 -11.10 11.56
N GLY A 393 -1.47 -11.39 12.81
CA GLY A 393 -0.49 -11.70 13.86
C GLY A 393 0.01 -13.16 13.86
N PRO A 394 1.10 -13.47 14.58
CA PRO A 394 1.64 -14.82 14.66
C PRO A 394 0.61 -15.77 15.30
N ARG A 395 0.37 -16.94 14.67
CA ARG A 395 -0.61 -17.97 15.08
C ARG A 395 -0.45 -18.47 16.53
N ARG A 396 0.59 -18.09 17.27
CA ARG A 396 0.90 -18.54 18.64
C ARG A 396 0.20 -17.78 19.77
N ALA A 397 -0.61 -16.75 19.51
CA ALA A 397 -1.35 -16.02 20.55
C ALA A 397 -2.81 -16.49 20.75
N ALA A 398 -3.16 -17.72 20.36
CA ALA A 398 -4.46 -18.32 20.68
C ALA A 398 -4.54 -18.78 22.15
N THR A 399 -4.23 -17.89 23.11
CA THR A 399 -4.54 -18.09 24.55
C THR A 399 -4.96 -16.81 25.27
N SER A 400 -5.02 -15.64 24.62
CA SER A 400 -5.73 -14.48 25.18
C SER A 400 -6.96 -14.16 24.35
N SER A 401 -8.08 -14.04 25.05
CA SER A 401 -9.41 -13.68 24.57
C SER A 401 -9.43 -12.54 23.54
N VAL A 402 -9.26 -12.85 22.26
CA VAL A 402 -9.80 -12.03 21.19
C VAL A 402 -11.30 -12.25 21.25
N LYS A 403 -12.03 -11.29 21.85
CA LYS A 403 -13.49 -11.28 21.74
C LYS A 403 -13.82 -11.21 20.24
N PRO A 404 -14.62 -12.13 19.69
CA PRO A 404 -15.15 -11.92 18.35
C PRO A 404 -15.96 -10.62 18.40
N TYR A 405 -15.52 -9.60 17.67
CA TYR A 405 -16.31 -8.40 17.43
C TYR A 405 -17.58 -8.84 16.68
N LEU A 406 -18.65 -9.01 17.45
CA LEU A 406 -20.01 -9.07 16.92
C LEU A 406 -20.29 -7.69 16.34
N ASN A 407 -20.13 -7.55 15.03
CA ASN A 407 -20.66 -6.43 14.26
C ASN A 407 -22.14 -6.24 14.64
N LYS A 408 -22.42 -5.24 15.48
CA LYS A 408 -23.78 -4.72 15.61
C LYS A 408 -24.08 -4.03 14.28
N ARG A 409 -24.78 -4.75 13.40
CA ARG A 409 -25.41 -4.17 12.21
C ARG A 409 -26.25 -2.97 12.65
N ILE A 410 -25.93 -1.78 12.14
CA ILE A 410 -26.87 -0.66 12.02
C ILE A 410 -27.53 -0.77 10.66
#